data_AF-A0A5C7A345-F1
#
_entry.id   AF-A0A5C7A345-F1
#
_cell.length_a   1.000
_cell.length_b   1.000
_cell.length_c   1.000
_cell.angle_alpha   90.00
_cell.angle_beta   90.00
_cell.angle_gamma   90.00
#
_symmetry.space_group_name_H-M   'P 1'
#
loop_
_entity.id
_entity.type
_entity.pdbx_description
1 polymer ?
#
loop_
_entity_poly.entity_id
_entity_poly.type
_entity_poly.pdbx_seq_one_letter_code
_entity_poly.pdbx_strand_id
1 'polypeptide(L)'
;MKKRLTTFLVTGIMLTGCTKAIDTQMNSIHNKVPTVKSAVEKEFADLTVQANQGDTRSQYNLGMMYLFSHGIRQNTVIAKKYFIKACDNGYQLGCKNTNVTD
;
A
#
# COMPACT_ATOMS: atom_id res chain seq x y z
N MET A 1 8.43 44.33 38.14
CA MET A 1 9.84 44.51 37.77
C MET A 1 10.65 43.30 38.25
N LYS A 2 11.39 42.67 37.32
CA LYS A 2 12.65 41.89 37.44
C LYS A 2 12.89 41.09 38.74
N LYS A 3 12.80 39.76 38.70
CA LYS A 3 13.91 38.80 38.45
C LYS A 3 15.03 38.88 39.50
N ARG A 4 15.26 37.79 40.28
CA ARG A 4 16.56 37.13 40.55
C ARG A 4 16.27 35.69 41.01
N LEU A 5 16.58 34.65 40.23
CA LEU A 5 17.92 34.07 40.03
C LEU A 5 18.49 33.53 41.34
N THR A 6 18.36 32.22 41.57
CA THR A 6 19.50 31.31 41.76
C THR A 6 18.98 29.88 41.83
N THR A 7 19.03 29.29 40.65
CA THR A 7 19.29 27.89 40.34
C THR A 7 20.26 27.20 41.33
N PHE A 8 20.15 25.86 41.40
CA PHE A 8 21.21 24.92 41.79
C PHE A 8 21.48 24.67 43.28
N LEU A 9 20.49 24.18 44.02
CA LEU A 9 20.76 23.27 45.15
C LEU A 9 20.19 21.88 44.85
N VAL A 10 20.87 21.23 43.89
CA VAL A 10 21.35 19.84 44.01
C VAL A 10 20.40 18.90 44.76
N THR A 11 19.48 18.31 44.00
CA THR A 11 19.25 16.86 43.95
C THR A 11 19.26 16.11 45.29
N GLY A 12 18.28 16.41 46.13
CA GLY A 12 17.97 15.65 47.34
C GLY A 12 16.68 14.82 47.21
N ILE A 13 16.43 14.18 46.07
CA ILE A 13 15.28 13.26 45.91
C ILE A 13 15.84 11.84 45.74
N MET A 14 16.25 11.27 46.87
CA MET A 14 16.43 9.83 47.02
C MET A 14 15.06 9.17 47.24
N LEU A 15 14.71 8.25 46.34
CA LEU A 15 13.77 7.13 46.53
C LEU A 15 12.25 7.45 46.60
N THR A 16 11.66 7.80 45.45
CA THR A 16 10.35 7.28 45.03
C THR A 16 10.43 7.03 43.52
N GLY A 17 10.62 5.79 43.11
CA GLY A 17 9.50 4.96 42.68
C GLY A 17 9.98 4.10 41.51
N CYS A 18 9.52 2.87 41.47
CA CYS A 18 9.87 1.82 40.52
C CYS A 18 10.16 2.33 39.10
N THR A 19 11.33 1.95 38.57
CA THR A 19 11.59 1.66 37.15
C THR A 19 10.61 2.26 36.14
N LYS A 20 10.74 3.54 35.81
CA LYS A 20 10.18 4.13 34.57
C LYS A 20 11.29 4.66 33.65
N ALA A 21 12.41 3.96 33.64
CA ALA A 21 13.53 4.20 32.73
C ALA A 21 13.78 3.00 31.82
N ILE A 22 12.71 2.31 31.43
CA ILE A 22 12.67 1.52 30.21
C ILE A 22 11.33 1.82 29.53
N ASP A 23 11.14 3.06 29.07
CA ASP A 23 10.23 3.28 27.95
C ASP A 23 10.93 2.70 26.72
N THR A 24 10.88 1.37 26.65
CA THR A 24 11.08 0.60 25.44
C THR A 24 10.03 1.07 24.46
N GLN A 25 10.40 2.05 23.64
CA GLN A 25 9.86 2.17 22.31
C GLN A 25 11.03 2.29 21.35
N MET A 26 11.80 1.20 21.26
CA MET A 26 11.91 0.56 19.96
C MET A 26 10.47 0.39 19.46
N ASN A 27 9.93 1.44 18.82
CA ASN A 27 8.86 1.25 17.86
C ASN A 27 9.54 0.46 16.76
N SER A 28 9.49 -0.85 17.01
CA SER A 28 9.52 -1.93 16.07
C SER A 28 9.52 -1.39 14.65
N ILE A 29 10.43 -1.93 13.87
CA ILE A 29 10.10 -2.37 12.53
C ILE A 29 8.80 -3.20 12.65
N HIS A 30 7.65 -2.54 12.81
CA HIS A 30 6.46 -2.94 12.15
C HIS A 30 6.88 -2.79 10.70
N ASN A 31 7.46 -3.87 10.15
CA ASN A 31 7.05 -4.30 8.84
C ASN A 31 5.52 -4.24 8.94
N LYS A 32 4.95 -3.09 8.57
CA LYS A 32 3.54 -2.94 8.32
C LYS A 32 3.34 -3.86 7.15
N VAL A 33 3.24 -5.16 7.43
CA VAL A 33 2.85 -6.18 6.48
C VAL A 33 1.55 -5.58 5.99
N PRO A 34 1.54 -5.02 4.76
CA PRO A 34 0.37 -4.33 4.31
C PRO A 34 -0.72 -5.37 4.40
N THR A 35 -1.82 -5.05 5.09
CA THR A 35 -2.99 -5.92 5.02
C THR A 35 -3.22 -6.22 3.54
N VAL A 36 -3.45 -7.49 3.19
CA VAL A 36 -3.52 -7.92 1.78
C VAL A 36 -4.44 -7.00 0.98
N LYS A 37 -5.53 -6.54 1.60
CA LYS A 37 -6.44 -5.50 1.07
C LYS A 37 -5.73 -4.20 0.65
N SER A 38 -4.93 -3.60 1.53
CA SER A 38 -4.19 -2.37 1.24
C SER A 38 -3.11 -2.53 0.16
N ALA A 39 -2.51 -3.72 0.03
CA ALA A 39 -1.57 -4.01 -1.05
C ALA A 39 -2.29 -4.13 -2.39
N VAL A 40 -3.42 -4.85 -2.42
CA VAL A 40 -4.24 -5.02 -3.62
C VAL A 40 -4.76 -3.68 -4.14
N GLU A 41 -5.28 -2.81 -3.26
CA GLU A 41 -5.77 -1.49 -3.66
C GLU A 41 -4.64 -0.61 -4.23
N LYS A 42 -3.45 -0.66 -3.61
CA LYS A 42 -2.28 0.05 -4.12
C LYS A 42 -1.84 -0.48 -5.50
N GLU A 43 -1.73 -1.80 -5.64
CA GLU A 43 -1.34 -2.43 -6.91
C GLU A 43 -2.35 -2.11 -8.01
N PHE A 44 -3.65 -2.19 -7.71
CA PHE A 44 -4.70 -1.81 -8.63
C PHE A 44 -4.59 -0.34 -9.09
N ALA A 45 -4.28 0.58 -8.17
CA ALA A 45 -4.06 1.98 -8.50
C ALA A 45 -2.82 2.17 -9.39
N ASP A 46 -1.70 1.54 -9.03
CA ASP A 46 -0.44 1.61 -9.79
C ASP A 46 -0.61 1.05 -11.22
N LEU A 47 -1.30 -0.09 -11.36
CA LEU A 47 -1.63 -0.69 -12.65
C LEU A 47 -2.55 0.20 -13.48
N THR A 48 -3.50 0.88 -12.85
CA THR A 48 -4.41 1.82 -13.53
C THR A 48 -3.64 2.96 -14.18
N VAL A 49 -2.70 3.55 -13.46
CA VAL A 49 -1.85 4.63 -13.98
C VAL A 49 -1.01 4.12 -15.16
N GLN A 50 -0.31 3.00 -15.00
CA GLN A 50 0.57 2.44 -16.04
C GLN A 50 -0.22 1.98 -17.28
N ALA A 51 -1.36 1.32 -17.10
CA ALA A 51 -2.22 0.89 -18.20
C ALA A 51 -2.73 2.08 -19.03
N ASN A 52 -3.03 3.20 -18.37
CA ASN A 52 -3.44 4.45 -19.03
C ASN A 52 -2.28 5.15 -19.75
N GLN A 53 -1.04 4.94 -19.30
CA GLN A 53 0.17 5.40 -20.00
C GLN A 53 0.54 4.52 -21.21
N GLY A 54 -0.21 3.43 -21.44
CA GLY A 54 0.00 2.53 -22.58
C GLY A 54 0.87 1.31 -22.25
N ASP A 55 1.27 1.10 -20.99
CA ASP A 55 2.03 -0.09 -20.62
C ASP A 55 1.19 -1.34 -20.84
N THR A 56 1.61 -2.16 -21.80
CA THR A 56 0.79 -3.26 -22.31
C THR A 56 0.66 -4.39 -21.30
N ARG A 57 1.70 -4.62 -20.49
CA ARG A 57 1.66 -5.62 -19.43
C ARG A 57 0.69 -5.19 -18.32
N SER A 58 0.68 -3.91 -17.97
CA SER A 58 -0.24 -3.34 -16.99
C SER A 58 -1.68 -3.36 -17.47
N GLN A 59 -1.92 -3.14 -18.77
CA GLN A 59 -3.26 -3.34 -19.35
C GLN A 59 -3.73 -4.79 -19.12
N TYR A 60 -2.89 -5.79 -19.42
CA TYR A 60 -3.24 -7.18 -19.15
C TYR A 60 -3.46 -7.47 -17.65
N ASN A 61 -2.53 -7.02 -16.80
CA ASN A 61 -2.60 -7.25 -15.36
C ASN A 61 -3.83 -6.58 -14.72
N LEU A 62 -4.21 -5.40 -15.20
CA LEU A 62 -5.44 -4.73 -14.76
C LEU A 62 -6.69 -5.52 -15.18
N GLY A 63 -6.67 -6.14 -16.36
CA GLY A 63 -7.70 -7.10 -16.76
C GLY A 63 -7.81 -8.29 -15.80
N MET A 64 -6.67 -8.87 -15.41
CA MET A 64 -6.61 -9.96 -14.42
C MET A 64 -7.11 -9.52 -13.04
N MET A 65 -6.80 -8.29 -12.61
CA MET A 65 -7.28 -7.73 -11.35
C MET A 65 -8.81 -7.70 -11.28
N TYR A 66 -9.48 -7.34 -12.37
CA TYR A 66 -10.94 -7.34 -12.46
C TYR A 66 -11.57 -8.74 -12.52
N LEU A 67 -10.80 -9.82 -12.71
CA LEU A 67 -11.34 -11.18 -12.70
C LEU A 67 -11.10 -11.91 -11.38
N PHE A 68 -9.90 -11.77 -10.81
CA PHE A 68 -9.43 -12.70 -9.77
C PHE A 68 -9.01 -12.02 -8.48
N SER A 69 -8.91 -10.69 -8.45
CA SER A 69 -8.36 -10.02 -7.27
C SER A 69 -9.35 -9.94 -6.12
N HIS A 70 -8.90 -10.36 -4.93
CA HIS A 70 -9.67 -10.21 -3.71
C HIS A 70 -9.71 -8.75 -3.27
N GLY A 71 -10.91 -8.22 -3.01
CA GLY A 71 -11.10 -6.83 -2.60
C GLY A 71 -11.27 -5.85 -3.77
N ILE A 72 -11.04 -6.29 -5.01
CA ILE A 72 -11.50 -5.58 -6.21
C ILE A 72 -12.81 -6.22 -6.67
N ARG A 73 -13.81 -5.41 -6.99
CA ARG A 73 -15.08 -5.92 -7.50
C ARG A 73 -14.85 -6.55 -8.87
N GLN A 74 -15.23 -7.82 -9.01
CA GLN A 74 -15.14 -8.53 -10.27
C GLN A 74 -15.98 -7.84 -11.35
N ASN A 75 -15.41 -7.73 -12.55
CA ASN A 75 -16.08 -7.16 -13.71
C ASN A 75 -15.45 -7.67 -15.00
N THR A 76 -16.05 -8.71 -15.58
CA THR A 76 -15.56 -9.35 -16.80
C THR A 76 -15.62 -8.44 -18.03
N VAL A 77 -16.61 -7.54 -18.10
CA VAL A 77 -16.72 -6.56 -19.19
C VAL A 77 -15.53 -5.61 -19.19
N ILE A 78 -15.13 -5.10 -18.01
CA ILE A 78 -13.96 -4.24 -17.89
C ILE A 78 -12.68 -5.05 -18.12
N ALA A 79 -12.59 -6.28 -17.61
CA ALA A 79 -11.44 -7.15 -17.85
C ALA A 79 -11.20 -7.38 -19.35
N LYS A 80 -12.25 -7.77 -20.09
CA LYS A 80 -12.22 -7.95 -21.55
C LYS A 80 -11.74 -6.69 -22.27
N LYS A 81 -12.22 -5.51 -21.86
CA LYS A 81 -11.77 -4.23 -22.44
C LYS A 81 -10.26 -4.03 -22.30
N TYR A 82 -9.69 -4.36 -21.14
CA TYR A 82 -8.25 -4.23 -20.92
C TYR A 82 -7.43 -5.31 -21.62
N PHE A 83 -7.95 -6.53 -21.76
CA PHE A 83 -7.31 -7.57 -22.57
C PHE A 83 -7.29 -7.23 -24.07
N ILE A 84 -8.36 -6.65 -24.60
CA ILE A 84 -8.41 -6.15 -25.98
C ILE A 84 -7.35 -5.07 -26.17
N LYS A 85 -7.29 -4.06 -25.28
CA LYS A 85 -6.24 -3.03 -25.34
C LYS A 85 -4.82 -3.61 -25.29
N ALA A 86 -4.59 -4.59 -24.41
CA ALA A 86 -3.30 -5.27 -24.33
C ALA A 86 -2.97 -6.03 -25.63
N CYS A 87 -3.96 -6.66 -26.25
CA CYS A 87 -3.82 -7.32 -27.55
C CYS A 87 -3.47 -6.32 -28.66
N ASP A 88 -4.22 -5.21 -28.75
CA ASP A 88 -4.04 -4.17 -29.76
C ASP A 88 -2.63 -3.55 -29.69
N ASN A 89 -2.06 -3.49 -28.49
CA ASN A 89 -0.71 -3.01 -28.23
C ASN A 89 0.36 -4.12 -28.31
N GLY A 90 0.03 -5.30 -28.84
CA GLY A 90 0.98 -6.37 -29.17
C GLY A 90 1.26 -7.39 -28.05
N TYR A 91 0.51 -7.36 -26.94
CA TYR A 91 0.68 -8.35 -25.88
C TYR A 91 -0.21 -9.58 -26.11
N GLN A 92 0.42 -10.64 -26.59
CA GLN A 92 -0.24 -11.88 -27.01
C GLN A 92 -1.15 -12.52 -25.95
N LEU A 93 -0.81 -12.39 -24.66
CA LEU A 93 -1.67 -12.90 -23.57
C LEU A 93 -2.99 -12.12 -23.47
N GLY A 94 -2.99 -10.83 -23.80
CA GLY A 94 -4.22 -10.05 -23.95
C GLY A 94 -5.13 -10.67 -25.01
N CYS A 95 -4.59 -11.00 -26.19
CA CYS A 95 -5.36 -11.58 -27.30
C CYS A 95 -6.07 -12.89 -26.91
N LYS A 96 -5.37 -13.76 -26.15
CA LYS A 96 -5.92 -15.04 -25.68
C LYS A 96 -7.09 -14.85 -24.71
N ASN A 97 -7.10 -13.75 -23.95
CA ASN A 97 -8.09 -13.50 -22.89
C ASN A 97 -9.22 -12.56 -23.32
N THR A 98 -9.28 -12.17 -24.60
CA THR A 98 -10.35 -11.31 -25.15
C THR A 98 -11.75 -11.93 -25.11
N ASN A 99 -11.85 -13.25 -24.93
CA ASN A 99 -13.12 -13.99 -24.88
C ASN A 99 -13.53 -14.41 -23.47
N VAL A 100 -13.00 -13.77 -22.43
CA VAL A 100 -13.44 -14.04 -21.05
C VAL A 100 -14.93 -13.72 -20.87
N THR A 101 -15.67 -14.66 -20.25
CA THR A 101 -17.09 -14.55 -19.89
C THR A 101 -17.28 -14.89 -18.42
N ASP A 102 -18.37 -14.39 -17.83
CA ASP A 102 -18.75 -14.59 -16.42
C ASP A 102 -18.95 -16.07 -16.04
#